data_AF-A0A661USA0-F1
#
_entry.id   AF-A0A661USA0-F1
#
_cell.length_a   1.000
_cell.length_b   1.000
_cell.length_c   1.000
_cell.angle_alpha   90.00
_cell.angle_beta   90.00
_cell.angle_gamma   90.00
#
_symmetry.space_group_name_H-M   'P 1'
#
loop_
_entity.id
_entity.type
_entity.pdbx_description
1 polymer ?
#
loop_
_entity_poly.entity_id
_entity_poly.type
_entity_poly.pdbx_seq_one_letter_code
_entity_poly.pdbx_strand_id
1 'polypeptide(L)' 'IAAFRVLESRGMARVDMFLTASDEIFVNEINTIPGFTAISMYPKLWQESGLSYTDLIDRLVQLALEEHEQKSQLKTTGY' A
#
# COMPACT_ATOMS: atom_id res chain seq x y z
N ILE A 1 3.62 2.81 8.97
CA ILE A 1 4.84 2.28 8.31
C ILE A 1 5.25 0.89 8.82
N ALA A 2 5.29 0.62 10.14
CA ALA A 2 5.75 -0.66 10.68
C ALA A 2 5.02 -1.89 10.10
N ALA A 3 3.69 -1.91 10.17
CA ALA A 3 2.84 -2.98 9.61
C ALA A 3 3.15 -3.31 8.14
N PHE A 4 3.20 -2.29 7.29
CA PHE A 4 3.51 -2.43 5.86
C PHE A 4 4.89 -3.05 5.60
N ARG A 5 5.90 -2.66 6.40
CA ARG A 5 7.27 -3.18 6.26
C ARG A 5 7.41 -4.61 6.77
N VAL A 6 6.82 -4.92 7.93
CA VAL A 6 6.91 -6.26 8.54
C VAL A 6 6.25 -7.32 7.66
N LEU A 7 5.17 -6.97 6.98
CA LEU A 7 4.52 -7.87 6.01
C LEU A 7 5.13 -7.81 4.60
N GLU A 8 6.27 -7.13 4.44
CA GLU A 8 6.94 -6.96 3.16
C GLU A 8 6.02 -6.49 2.03
N SER A 9 5.01 -5.67 2.36
CA SER A 9 4.04 -5.18 1.40
C SER A 9 4.72 -4.30 0.33
N ARG A 10 4.11 -4.26 -0.85
CA ARG A 10 4.59 -3.51 -2.03
C ARG A 10 3.41 -2.86 -2.73
N GLY A 11 3.65 -1.75 -3.43
CA GLY A 11 2.60 -0.98 -4.11
C GLY A 11 1.67 -0.27 -3.12
N MET A 12 0.70 -1.00 -2.56
CA MET A 12 -0.31 -0.45 -1.67
C MET A 12 -0.73 -1.40 -0.55
N ALA A 13 -1.21 -0.82 0.54
CA ALA A 13 -2.07 -1.50 1.49
C ALA A 13 -2.91 -0.47 2.25
N ARG A 14 -4.11 -0.87 2.68
CA ARG A 14 -4.86 -0.15 3.73
C ARG A 14 -4.63 -0.86 5.06
N VAL A 15 -4.23 -0.11 6.08
CA VAL A 15 -4.03 -0.65 7.44
C VAL A 15 -5.14 -0.12 8.31
N ASP A 16 -6.03 -1.00 8.75
CA ASP A 16 -7.15 -0.64 9.61
C ASP A 16 -6.75 -0.90 11.07
N MET A 17 -7.02 0.07 11.92
CA MET A 17 -6.54 0.09 13.30
C MET A 17 -7.67 0.43 14.26
N PHE A 18 -7.59 -0.08 15.48
CA PHE A 18 -8.36 0.42 16.61
C PHE A 18 -7.54 1.43 17.39
N LEU A 19 -8.17 2.53 17.79
CA LEU A 19 -7.64 3.50 18.76
C LEU A 19 -8.46 3.36 20.04
N THR A 20 -7.81 3.05 21.16
CA THR A 20 -8.49 2.94 22.46
C THR A 20 -8.71 4.31 23.08
N ALA A 21 -9.55 4.38 24.12
CA ALA A 21 -9.72 5.59 24.93
C ALA A 21 -8.46 6.00 25.71
N SER A 22 -7.47 5.10 25.83
CA SER A 22 -6.14 5.33 26.40
C SER A 22 -5.09 5.76 25.36
N ASP A 23 -5.53 6.12 24.13
CA ASP A 23 -4.67 6.46 22.98
C ASP A 23 -3.73 5.33 22.53
N GLU A 24 -4.07 4.08 22.81
CA GLU A 24 -3.33 2.91 22.34
C GLU A 24 -3.84 2.49 20.95
N ILE A 25 -2.89 2.15 20.07
CA ILE A 25 -3.19 1.75 18.69
C ILE A 25 -2.99 0.23 18.54
N PHE A 26 -4.02 -0.45 18.07
CA PHE A 26 -3.97 -1.87 17.72
C PHE A 26 -4.21 -2.05 16.23
N VAL A 27 -3.32 -2.77 15.55
CA VAL A 27 -3.54 -3.15 14.14
C VAL A 27 -4.61 -4.24 14.09
N ASN A 28 -5.70 -3.99 13.35
CA ASN A 28 -6.78 -4.95 13.17
C ASN A 28 -6.54 -5.82 11.94
N GLU A 29 -6.44 -5.18 10.78
CA GLU A 29 -6.25 -5.86 9.49
C GLU A 29 -5.40 -5.05 8.53
N ILE A 30 -4.81 -5.76 7.56
CA ILE A 30 -4.01 -5.18 6.49
C ILE A 30 -4.56 -5.71 5.17
N ASN A 31 -5.11 -4.80 4.37
CA ASN A 31 -5.71 -5.09 3.08
C ASN A 31 -4.70 -4.75 1.97
N THR A 32 -4.11 -5.77 1.34
CA THR A 32 -3.16 -5.60 0.23
C THR A 32 -3.83 -5.20 -1.09
N ILE A 33 -5.10 -5.57 -1.25
CA ILE A 33 -5.97 -5.13 -2.35
C ILE A 33 -7.25 -4.55 -1.73
N PRO A 34 -7.21 -3.29 -1.24
CA PRO A 34 -8.39 -2.66 -0.67
C PRO A 34 -9.41 -2.33 -1.78
N GLY A 35 -10.65 -2.04 -1.37
CA GLY A 35 -11.65 -1.47 -2.28
C GLY A 35 -11.07 -0.25 -3.01
N PHE A 36 -11.25 -0.21 -4.32
CA PHE A 36 -10.53 0.71 -5.21
C PHE A 36 -11.43 1.57 -6.11
N THR A 37 -12.73 1.67 -5.80
CA THR A 37 -13.60 2.63 -6.49
C THR A 37 -13.28 4.06 -6.04
N ALA A 38 -13.68 5.08 -6.80
CA ALA A 38 -13.45 6.48 -6.43
C ALA A 38 -14.05 6.91 -5.08
N ILE A 39 -15.03 6.15 -4.56
CA ILE A 39 -15.65 6.37 -3.25
C ILE A 39 -15.08 5.46 -2.15
N SER A 40 -14.20 4.53 -2.51
CA SER A 40 -13.58 3.63 -1.54
C SER A 40 -12.59 4.38 -0.65
N MET A 41 -12.41 3.87 0.58
CA MET A 41 -11.58 4.53 1.58
C MET A 41 -10.12 4.74 1.12
N TYR A 42 -9.51 3.76 0.44
CA TYR A 42 -8.11 3.87 0.04
C TYR A 42 -7.86 5.03 -0.94
N PRO A 43 -8.57 5.14 -2.09
CA PRO A 43 -8.49 6.32 -2.95
C PRO A 43 -8.84 7.63 -2.24
N LYS A 44 -9.85 7.61 -1.36
CA LYS A 44 -10.29 8.82 -0.64
C LYS A 44 -9.21 9.39 0.27
N LEU A 45 -8.53 8.55 1.06
CA LEU A 45 -7.45 9.00 1.94
C LEU A 45 -6.30 9.67 1.17
N TRP A 46 -5.96 9.14 -0.02
CA TRP A 46 -4.96 9.75 -0.90
C TRP A 46 -5.42 11.09 -1.47
N GLN A 47 -6.69 11.18 -1.88
CA GLN A 47 -7.28 12.43 -2.36
C GLN A 47 -7.22 13.54 -1.30
N GLU A 48 -7.62 13.23 -0.06
CA GLU A 48 -7.53 14.19 1.07
C GLU A 48 -6.06 14.54 1.42
N SER A 49 -5.12 13.67 1.05
CA SER A 49 -3.68 13.91 1.20
C SER A 49 -3.06 14.67 -0.01
N GLY A 50 -3.87 15.06 -1.00
CA GLY A 50 -3.45 15.86 -2.15
C GLY A 50 -3.07 15.07 -3.42
N LEU A 51 -3.31 13.75 -3.47
CA LEU A 51 -3.05 12.93 -4.66
C LEU A 51 -4.37 12.55 -5.34
N SER A 52 -4.56 12.96 -6.60
CA SER A 52 -5.80 12.64 -7.32
C SER A 52 -5.95 11.14 -7.57
N TYR A 53 -7.18 10.68 -7.84
CA TYR A 53 -7.42 9.26 -8.13
C TYR A 53 -6.66 8.77 -9.36
N THR A 54 -6.58 9.59 -10.41
CA THR A 54 -5.80 9.28 -11.62
C THR A 54 -4.31 9.19 -11.30
N ASP A 55 -3.76 10.18 -10.59
CA ASP A 55 -2.33 10.18 -10.23
C ASP A 55 -1.97 9.01 -9.30
N LEU A 56 -2.91 8.58 -8.44
CA LEU A 56 -2.75 7.40 -7.60
C LEU A 56 -2.64 6.11 -8.45
N ILE A 57 -3.50 5.95 -9.46
CA ILE A 57 -3.43 4.82 -10.39
C ILE A 57 -2.08 4.82 -11.11
N ASP A 58 -1.69 5.97 -11.68
CA ASP A 58 -0.43 6.12 -12.40
C ASP A 58 0.76 5.79 -11.49
N ARG A 59 0.72 6.24 -10.23
CA ARG A 59 1.78 5.94 -9.26
C ARG A 59 1.88 4.44 -8.94
N LEU A 60 0.76 3.75 -8.79
CA LEU A 60 0.76 2.30 -8.52
C LEU A 60 1.28 1.49 -9.70
N VAL A 61 0.95 1.90 -10.94
CA VAL A 61 1.50 1.29 -12.15
C VAL A 61 3.02 1.49 -12.21
N GLN A 62 3.50 2.72 -11.96
CA GLN A 62 4.94 3.01 -11.91
C GLN A 62 5.66 2.15 -10.86
N LEU A 63 5.12 2.08 -9.64
CA LEU A 63 5.70 1.26 -8.57
C LEU A 63 5.78 -0.23 -8.97
N ALA A 64 4.78 -0.76 -9.67
CA ALA A 64 4.79 -2.14 -10.15
C ALA A 64 5.87 -2.37 -11.21
N LEU A 65 6.07 -1.42 -12.13
CA LEU A 65 7.13 -1.48 -13.15
C LEU A 65 8.52 -1.38 -12.51
N GLU A 66 8.72 -0.43 -11.59
CA GLU A 66 9.97 -0.27 -10.82
C GLU A 66 10.33 -1.56 -10.07
N GLU A 67 9.36 -2.19 -9.40
CA GLU A 67 9.58 -3.44 -8.67
C GLU A 67 9.90 -4.60 -9.62
N HIS A 68 9.20 -4.70 -10.75
CA HIS A 68 9.45 -5.73 -11.75
C HIS A 68 10.86 -5.62 -12.32
N GLU A 69 11.31 -4.41 -12.66
CA GLU A 69 12.68 -4.15 -13.11
C GLU A 69 13.70 -4.58 -12.06
N GLN A 70 13.53 -4.16 -10.80
CA GLN A 70 14.42 -4.55 -9.71
C GLN A 70 14.53 -6.08 -9.54
N LYS A 71 13.39 -6.78 -9.61
CA LYS A 71 13.36 -8.26 -9.51
C LYS A 71 14.08 -8.94 -10.67
N SER A 72 13.97 -8.40 -11.88
CA SER A 72 14.64 -8.95 -13.07
C SER A 72 16.16 -8.85 -13.03
N GLN A 73 16.70 -7.89 -12.26
CA GLN A 73 18.14 -7.68 -12.09
C GLN A 73 18.75 -8.59 -11.01
N LEU A 74 17.94 -9.31 -10.23
CA LEU A 74 18.43 -10.25 -9.22
C LEU A 74 19.06 -11.45 -9.93
N LYS A 75 20.35 -11.71 -9.63
CA LYS A 75 21.07 -12.87 -10.18
C LYS A 75 20.46 -14.15 -9.62
N THR A 76 19.91 -14.98 -10.50
CA THR A 76 19.54 -16.36 -10.17
C THR A 76 20.78 -17.23 -10.35
N THR A 77 21.43 -17.62 -9.26
CA THR A 77 22.35 -18.77 -9.30
C THR A 77 21.50 -20.02 -9.42
N GLY A 78 21.34 -20.52 -10.64
CA GLY A 78 20.80 -21.85 -10.88
C GLY A 78 21.71 -22.90 -10.23
N TYR A 79 21.11 -23.83 -9.50
CA TYR A 79 21.74 -25.10 -9.16
C TYR A 79 21.68 -26.04 -10.36
#